data_AF-A0A8S8Y5K2-F1
#
_entry.id   AF-A0A8S8Y5K2-F1
#
_cell.length_a   1.000
_cell.length_b   1.000
_cell.length_c   1.000
_cell.angle_alpha   90.00
_cell.angle_beta   90.00
_cell.angle_gamma   90.00
#
_symmetry.space_group_name_H-M   'P 1'
#
loop_
_entity.id
_entity.type
_entity.pdbx_description
1 polymer ?
#
loop_
_entity_poly.entity_id
_entity_poly.type
_entity_poly.pdbx_seq_one_letter_code
_entity_poly.pdbx_strand_id
1 'polypeptide(L)'
;MELLVGDTLYFSADDGSTGRELWAHNTSNNSDPWQVADINSGGGHSDPGKHLSIVIDDVLYFSADDGSTGGEFYAYNTSNGSDRGWWLTSSVVQRGSSPGDKMQILVDDTLYFDAKGGNAVGANCTLHYLNLAARRGYLQRYRSK
;
A
#
# COMPACT_ATOMS: atom_id res chain seq x y z
N MET A 1 -1.93 -9.48 4.89
CA MET A 1 -1.54 -9.31 3.47
C MET A 1 -0.67 -10.48 3.06
N GLU A 2 -0.91 -11.02 1.87
CA GLU A 2 -0.01 -11.94 1.16
C GLU A 2 -0.20 -11.72 -0.35
N LEU A 3 0.81 -11.16 -1.03
CA LEU A 3 0.73 -10.79 -2.45
C LEU A 3 2.02 -11.13 -3.17
N LEU A 4 1.92 -11.79 -4.33
CA LEU A 4 3.09 -12.15 -5.14
C LEU A 4 3.21 -11.18 -6.34
N VAL A 5 4.36 -10.53 -6.47
CA VAL A 5 4.70 -9.68 -7.63
C VAL A 5 6.01 -10.16 -8.24
N GLY A 6 5.95 -10.71 -9.46
CA GLY A 6 7.06 -11.48 -10.00
C GLY A 6 7.42 -12.64 -9.06
N ASP A 7 8.68 -12.69 -8.62
CA ASP A 7 9.19 -13.68 -7.66
C ASP A 7 9.24 -13.17 -6.21
N THR A 8 8.64 -12.02 -5.92
CA THR A 8 8.69 -11.41 -4.58
C THR A 8 7.33 -11.51 -3.90
N LEU A 9 7.29 -12.26 -2.79
CA LEU A 9 6.15 -12.32 -1.89
C LEU A 9 6.21 -11.11 -0.95
N TYR A 10 5.18 -10.27 -0.97
CA TYR A 10 4.95 -9.16 -0.05
C TYR A 10 3.93 -9.54 1.01
N PHE A 11 4.22 -9.24 2.26
CA PHE A 11 3.39 -9.63 3.40
C PHE A 11 3.57 -8.68 4.57
N SER A 12 2.71 -8.83 5.57
CA SER A 12 2.80 -8.10 6.82
C SER A 12 3.44 -8.99 7.89
N ALA A 13 4.47 -8.50 8.56
CA ALA A 13 5.16 -9.24 9.61
C ALA A 13 5.68 -8.32 10.72
N ASP A 14 5.90 -8.91 11.89
CA ASP A 14 6.39 -8.26 13.10
C ASP A 14 7.71 -8.92 13.52
N ASP A 15 8.77 -8.12 13.57
CA ASP A 15 10.11 -8.57 14.00
C ASP A 15 10.34 -8.38 15.50
N GLY A 16 9.36 -7.85 16.23
CA GLY A 16 9.44 -7.50 17.65
C GLY A 16 10.24 -6.24 17.95
N SER A 17 10.73 -5.52 16.93
CA SER A 17 11.57 -4.32 17.09
C SER A 17 10.94 -3.07 16.48
N THR A 18 10.43 -3.19 15.25
CA THR A 18 9.76 -2.12 14.50
C THR A 18 8.24 -2.26 14.52
N GLY A 19 7.74 -3.36 15.08
CA GLY A 19 6.32 -3.69 15.07
C GLY A 19 5.92 -4.30 13.73
N ARG A 20 4.63 -4.22 13.40
CA ARG A 20 4.06 -4.95 12.27
C ARG A 20 4.07 -4.08 11.03
N GLU A 21 4.99 -4.40 10.13
CA GLU A 21 5.34 -3.55 9.00
C GLU A 21 5.23 -4.31 7.65
N LEU A 22 5.69 -3.69 6.56
CA LEU A 22 5.69 -4.31 5.23
C LEU A 22 6.99 -5.08 5.01
N TRP A 23 6.87 -6.36 4.67
CA TRP A 23 7.98 -7.28 4.49
C TRP A 23 7.90 -7.95 3.12
N ALA A 24 9.06 -8.43 2.66
CA ALA A 24 9.17 -9.17 1.42
C ALA A 24 10.13 -10.37 1.54
N HIS A 25 9.92 -11.34 0.65
CA HIS A 25 10.75 -12.53 0.50
C HIS A 25 10.83 -12.89 -0.99
N ASN A 26 12.02 -13.18 -1.49
CA ASN A 26 12.22 -13.60 -2.86
C ASN A 26 12.18 -15.12 -2.93
N THR A 27 11.16 -15.64 -3.62
CA THR A 27 10.89 -17.07 -3.70
C THR A 27 11.80 -17.79 -4.70
N SER A 28 12.42 -17.08 -5.65
CA SER A 28 13.27 -17.71 -6.67
C SER A 28 14.69 -17.97 -6.19
N ASN A 29 15.20 -17.16 -5.27
CA ASN A 29 16.50 -17.41 -4.61
C ASN A 29 16.37 -17.82 -3.13
N ASN A 30 15.14 -17.93 -2.60
CA ASN A 30 14.84 -18.28 -1.22
C ASN A 30 15.62 -17.40 -0.23
N SER A 31 15.60 -16.08 -0.45
CA SER A 31 16.30 -15.12 0.41
C SER A 31 15.75 -15.15 1.83
N ASP A 32 16.50 -14.62 2.78
CA ASP A 32 15.90 -14.23 4.05
C ASP A 32 14.83 -13.15 3.83
N PRO A 33 13.75 -13.12 4.62
CA PRO A 33 12.80 -12.01 4.62
C PRO A 33 13.47 -10.68 4.94
N TRP A 34 13.05 -9.60 4.28
CA TRP A 34 13.51 -8.25 4.58
C TRP A 34 12.34 -7.29 4.77
N GLN A 35 12.53 -6.31 5.66
CA GLN A 35 11.59 -5.21 5.81
C GLN A 35 11.69 -4.31 4.59
N VAL A 36 10.59 -4.17 3.86
CA VAL A 36 10.48 -3.28 2.70
C VAL A 36 10.34 -1.84 3.16
N ALA A 37 9.61 -1.64 4.27
CA ALA A 37 9.31 -0.32 4.80
C ALA A 37 8.98 -0.40 6.29
N ASP A 38 9.54 0.53 7.05
CA ASP A 38 9.08 0.91 8.39
C ASP A 38 8.11 2.10 8.24
N ILE A 39 6.81 1.81 8.18
CA ILE A 39 5.76 2.80 7.92
C ILE A 39 5.36 3.50 9.23
N ASN A 40 5.23 2.75 10.32
CA ASN A 40 4.94 3.27 11.66
C ASN A 40 6.18 3.25 12.56
N SER A 41 7.10 4.18 12.29
CA SER A 41 8.38 4.23 12.98
C SER A 41 8.24 4.34 14.50
N GLY A 42 9.11 3.63 15.23
CA GLY A 42 9.15 3.68 16.71
C GLY A 42 8.49 2.50 17.41
N GLY A 43 8.28 1.38 16.71
CA GLY A 43 7.70 0.15 17.27
C GLY A 43 6.18 0.10 17.24
N GLY A 44 5.53 1.01 16.51
CA GLY A 44 4.10 0.94 16.24
C GLY A 44 3.77 -0.16 15.24
N HIS A 45 2.50 -0.51 15.09
CA HIS A 45 2.07 -1.41 14.02
C HIS A 45 1.45 -0.58 12.90
N SER A 46 1.93 -0.72 11.66
CA SER A 46 1.28 -0.13 10.49
C SER A 46 0.17 -1.00 9.88
N ASP A 47 0.08 -2.28 10.27
CA ASP A 47 -0.90 -3.24 9.76
C ASP A 47 -1.08 -3.21 8.21
N PRO A 48 -0.01 -3.37 7.39
CA PRO A 48 -0.14 -3.26 5.94
C PRO A 48 -1.09 -4.27 5.33
N GLY A 49 -1.96 -3.77 4.45
CA GLY A 49 -2.94 -4.55 3.74
C GLY A 49 -4.11 -5.07 4.58
N LYS A 50 -4.34 -4.50 5.77
CA LYS A 50 -5.44 -4.90 6.66
C LYS A 50 -6.84 -4.69 6.06
N HIS A 51 -7.03 -3.59 5.34
CA HIS A 51 -8.31 -3.23 4.72
C HIS A 51 -8.26 -3.29 3.19
N LEU A 52 -7.16 -2.83 2.60
CA LEU A 52 -6.96 -2.81 1.15
C LEU A 52 -5.62 -3.42 0.79
N SER A 53 -5.59 -4.31 -0.20
CA SER A 53 -4.35 -4.85 -0.77
C SER A 53 -4.61 -5.37 -2.18
N ILE A 54 -3.97 -4.77 -3.18
CA ILE A 54 -4.11 -5.15 -4.58
C ILE A 54 -2.84 -4.81 -5.37
N VAL A 55 -2.48 -5.66 -6.33
CA VAL A 55 -1.37 -5.42 -7.25
C VAL A 55 -1.93 -5.11 -8.62
N ILE A 56 -1.44 -4.03 -9.23
CA ILE A 56 -1.82 -3.61 -10.57
C ILE A 56 -0.57 -3.16 -11.31
N ASP A 57 -0.26 -3.84 -12.40
CA ASP A 57 1.06 -3.80 -13.04
C ASP A 57 2.17 -4.08 -11.97
N ASP A 58 3.18 -3.22 -11.88
CA ASP A 58 4.27 -3.32 -10.89
C ASP A 58 4.03 -2.42 -9.66
N VAL A 59 2.78 -2.14 -9.31
CA VAL A 59 2.46 -1.30 -8.15
C VAL A 59 1.56 -2.05 -7.18
N LEU A 60 2.06 -2.21 -5.96
CA LEU A 60 1.34 -2.70 -4.81
C LEU A 60 0.58 -1.52 -4.18
N TYR A 61 -0.75 -1.57 -4.20
CA TYR A 61 -1.63 -0.63 -3.52
C TYR A 61 -2.16 -1.27 -2.24
N PHE A 62 -2.09 -0.56 -1.12
CA PHE A 62 -2.48 -1.12 0.17
C PHE A 62 -2.89 -0.08 1.21
N SER A 63 -3.64 -0.50 2.22
CA SER A 63 -3.90 0.30 3.41
C SER A 63 -2.81 0.10 4.47
N ALA A 64 -2.34 1.15 5.13
CA ALA A 64 -1.46 1.05 6.30
C ALA A 64 -1.63 2.26 7.23
N ASP A 65 -1.15 2.17 8.48
CA ASP A 65 -1.18 3.25 9.47
C ASP A 65 0.25 3.76 9.73
N ASP A 66 0.51 5.06 9.59
CA ASP A 66 1.82 5.67 9.88
C ASP A 66 1.98 6.10 11.35
N GLY A 67 1.01 5.75 12.21
CA GLY A 67 0.96 6.17 13.61
C GLY A 67 0.59 7.64 13.84
N SER A 68 0.45 8.43 12.77
CA SER A 68 0.22 9.87 12.83
C SER A 68 -1.12 10.29 12.25
N THR A 69 -1.53 9.65 11.16
CA THR A 69 -2.72 9.96 10.38
C THR A 69 -3.78 8.89 10.52
N GLY A 70 -3.44 7.69 10.99
CA GLY A 70 -4.33 6.53 11.01
C GLY A 70 -4.20 5.71 9.73
N GLY A 71 -5.08 4.71 9.54
CA GLY A 71 -5.10 3.90 8.31
C GLY A 71 -5.35 4.75 7.05
N GLU A 72 -4.38 4.83 6.15
CA GLU A 72 -4.42 5.57 4.88
C GLU A 72 -4.06 4.67 3.68
N PHE A 73 -4.08 5.24 2.47
CA PHE A 73 -3.79 4.56 1.21
C PHE A 73 -2.33 4.75 0.79
N TYR A 74 -1.65 3.63 0.52
CA TYR A 74 -0.25 3.55 0.13
C TYR A 74 -0.10 2.88 -1.23
N ALA A 75 0.90 3.32 -1.98
CA ALA A 75 1.33 2.66 -3.20
C ALA A 75 2.85 2.48 -3.17
N TYR A 76 3.29 1.24 -3.43
CA TYR A 76 4.69 0.84 -3.51
C TYR A 76 4.98 0.26 -4.89
N ASN A 77 5.93 0.86 -5.60
CA ASN A 77 6.36 0.37 -6.90
C ASN A 77 7.42 -0.73 -6.74
N THR A 78 7.16 -1.92 -7.28
CA THR A 78 8.00 -3.12 -7.24
C THR A 78 8.96 -3.22 -8.42
N SER A 79 8.82 -2.36 -9.45
CA SER A 79 9.45 -2.47 -10.77
C SER A 79 10.96 -2.19 -10.83
N ASN A 80 11.64 -2.04 -9.69
CA ASN A 80 13.09 -2.02 -9.60
C ASN A 80 13.46 -2.56 -8.22
N GLY A 81 14.06 -3.75 -8.15
CA GLY A 81 14.58 -4.37 -6.91
C GLY A 81 15.75 -3.61 -6.26
N SER A 82 15.71 -2.28 -6.25
CA SER A 82 16.64 -1.39 -5.59
C SER A 82 15.81 -0.37 -4.81
N ASP A 83 15.93 -0.35 -3.48
CA ASP A 83 15.74 0.67 -2.41
C ASP A 83 15.14 2.06 -2.73
N ARG A 84 14.41 2.18 -3.82
CA ARG A 84 13.87 3.40 -4.44
C ARG A 84 12.51 3.10 -5.06
N GLY A 85 11.79 2.11 -4.53
CA GLY A 85 10.35 2.05 -4.72
C GLY A 85 9.81 3.42 -4.34
N TRP A 86 9.31 4.17 -5.31
CA TRP A 86 8.79 5.50 -5.03
C TRP A 86 7.49 5.33 -4.27
N TRP A 87 7.44 5.81 -3.04
CA TRP A 87 6.23 5.90 -2.25
C TRP A 87 5.35 7.00 -2.84
N LEU A 88 4.20 6.62 -3.38
CA LEU A 88 3.10 7.57 -3.44
C LEU A 88 2.30 7.34 -2.15
N THR A 89 2.64 8.09 -1.11
CA THR A 89 1.69 8.33 -0.03
C THR A 89 0.63 9.25 -0.63
N SER A 90 -0.59 8.79 -0.68
CA SER A 90 -1.70 9.67 -1.00
C SER A 90 -2.71 9.49 0.11
N SER A 91 -2.83 10.49 0.97
CA SER A 91 -4.03 10.67 1.77
C SER A 91 -5.15 10.98 0.77
N VAL A 92 -5.77 9.94 0.20
CA VAL A 92 -6.79 10.09 -0.86
C VAL A 92 -8.08 10.66 -0.25
N VAL A 93 -8.29 10.52 1.07
CA VAL A 93 -9.62 10.72 1.66
C VAL A 93 -9.65 11.30 3.09
N GLN A 94 -8.58 11.95 3.57
CA GLN A 94 -8.41 12.43 4.97
C GLN A 94 -7.81 11.39 5.92
N ARG A 95 -7.34 11.89 7.07
CA ARG A 95 -6.71 11.14 8.17
C ARG A 95 -7.59 9.99 8.65
N GLY A 96 -7.04 8.77 8.62
CA GLY A 96 -7.63 7.53 9.11
C GLY A 96 -8.80 7.03 8.31
N SER A 97 -8.74 7.31 7.02
CA SER A 97 -9.76 6.95 6.04
C SER A 97 -10.01 5.44 5.89
N SER A 98 -9.12 4.58 6.39
CA SER A 98 -9.28 3.11 6.38
C SER A 98 -9.79 2.59 5.02
N PRO A 99 -9.09 2.90 3.91
CA PRO A 99 -9.59 2.61 2.58
C PRO A 99 -9.77 1.10 2.39
N GLY A 100 -10.89 0.71 1.77
CA GLY A 100 -11.23 -0.68 1.47
C GLY A 100 -11.81 -1.50 2.62
N ASP A 101 -12.12 -0.89 3.77
CA ASP A 101 -12.64 -1.59 4.98
C ASP A 101 -13.93 -2.39 4.72
N LYS A 102 -14.74 -2.00 3.72
CA LYS A 102 -16.00 -2.68 3.38
C LYS A 102 -16.10 -3.07 1.91
N MET A 103 -15.43 -2.35 1.03
CA MET A 103 -15.52 -2.54 -0.41
C MET A 103 -14.22 -2.13 -1.08
N GLN A 104 -13.72 -3.03 -1.92
CA GLN A 104 -12.76 -2.71 -2.96
C GLN A 104 -13.11 -3.51 -4.22
N ILE A 105 -13.01 -2.89 -5.39
CA ILE A 105 -13.17 -3.58 -6.67
C ILE A 105 -12.39 -2.84 -7.75
N LEU A 106 -11.69 -3.61 -8.59
CA LEU A 106 -11.05 -3.09 -9.79
C LEU A 106 -12.00 -3.28 -10.98
N VAL A 107 -12.34 -2.19 -11.66
CA VAL A 107 -13.10 -2.20 -12.92
C VAL A 107 -12.26 -1.48 -13.97
N ASP A 108 -11.83 -2.23 -14.99
CA ASP A 108 -10.83 -1.77 -15.96
C ASP A 108 -9.58 -1.21 -15.23
N ASP A 109 -9.21 0.03 -15.54
CA ASP A 109 -8.09 0.74 -14.89
C ASP A 109 -8.54 1.60 -13.69
N THR A 110 -9.73 1.37 -13.12
CA THR A 110 -10.24 2.18 -12.00
C THR A 110 -10.48 1.32 -10.77
N LEU A 111 -9.71 1.58 -9.71
CA LEU A 111 -9.91 0.98 -8.40
C LEU A 111 -10.98 1.77 -7.65
N TYR A 112 -12.11 1.15 -7.38
CA TYR A 112 -13.17 1.67 -6.52
C TYR A 112 -13.01 1.11 -5.12
N PHE A 113 -13.14 1.94 -4.10
CA PHE A 113 -13.02 1.52 -2.71
C PHE A 113 -13.84 2.41 -1.79
N ASP A 114 -14.29 1.87 -0.67
CA ASP A 114 -14.87 2.69 0.39
C ASP A 114 -13.78 3.33 1.24
N ALA A 115 -14.08 4.49 1.84
CA ALA A 115 -13.20 5.12 2.81
C ALA A 115 -13.99 6.02 3.76
N LYS A 116 -13.57 6.09 5.02
CA LYS A 116 -14.17 6.94 6.06
C LYS A 116 -13.78 8.39 5.86
N GLY A 117 -14.74 9.28 6.02
CA GLY A 117 -14.52 10.73 6.06
C GLY A 117 -13.94 11.23 7.39
N GLY A 118 -12.87 10.62 7.89
CA GLY A 118 -12.14 11.02 9.10
C GLY A 118 -12.21 10.04 10.29
N ASN A 119 -11.51 10.41 11.38
CA ASN A 119 -11.28 9.56 12.57
C ASN A 119 -12.46 9.42 13.55
N ALA A 120 -13.65 9.94 13.23
CA ALA A 120 -14.78 9.88 14.16
C ALA A 120 -15.33 8.45 14.26
N VAL A 121 -15.58 7.98 15.50
CA VAL A 121 -16.27 6.71 15.73
C VAL A 121 -17.66 6.79 15.10
N GLY A 122 -17.95 5.90 14.15
CA GLY A 122 -19.20 5.92 13.37
C GLY A 122 -19.19 6.83 12.14
N ALA A 123 -18.03 7.31 11.69
CA ALA A 123 -17.91 8.01 10.41
C ALA A 123 -18.45 7.13 9.27
N ASN A 124 -19.28 7.74 8.42
CA ASN A 124 -19.80 7.06 7.24
C ASN A 124 -18.67 6.77 6.25
N CYS A 125 -18.69 5.57 5.65
CA CYS A 125 -17.87 5.26 4.49
C CYS A 125 -18.50 5.88 3.23
N THR A 126 -17.71 6.57 2.43
CA THR A 126 -18.08 7.08 1.11
C THR A 126 -17.36 6.29 0.02
N LEU A 127 -17.90 6.30 -1.20
CA LEU A 127 -17.28 5.66 -2.36
C LEU A 127 -16.19 6.56 -2.94
N HIS A 128 -15.00 5.99 -3.13
CA HIS A 128 -13.85 6.60 -3.76
C HIS A 128 -13.41 5.80 -4.98
N TYR A 129 -12.68 6.45 -5.87
CA TYR A 129 -12.09 5.80 -7.02
C TYR A 129 -10.71 6.38 -7.33
N LEU A 130 -9.83 5.52 -7.84
CA LEU A 130 -8.51 5.89 -8.33
C LEU A 130 -8.36 5.38 -9.76
N ASN A 131 -8.26 6.31 -10.71
CA ASN A 131 -7.95 5.99 -12.10
C ASN A 131 -6.44 5.76 -12.27
N LEU A 132 -6.08 4.55 -12.66
CA LEU A 132 -4.72 4.06 -12.77
C LEU A 132 -4.15 4.24 -14.18
N ALA A 133 -5.01 4.36 -15.20
CA ALA A 133 -4.60 4.65 -16.57
C ALA A 133 -3.85 5.98 -16.68
N ALA A 134 -4.23 6.99 -15.88
CA ALA A 134 -3.56 8.29 -15.84
C ALA A 134 -2.09 8.19 -15.37
N ARG A 135 -1.74 7.17 -14.58
CA ARG A 135 -0.37 6.97 -14.06
C ARG A 135 0.58 6.35 -15.09
N ARG A 136 0.06 5.63 -16.10
CA ARG A 136 0.86 5.13 -17.24
C ARG A 136 1.50 6.28 -18.05
N GLY A 137 0.87 7.45 -18.10
CA GLY A 137 1.37 8.62 -18.84
C GLY A 137 2.42 9.47 -18.12
N TYR A 138 2.40 9.54 -16.78
CA TYR A 138 3.38 10.30 -15.99
C TYR A 138 4.74 9.60 -15.91
N LEU A 139 4.76 8.26 -15.87
CA LEU A 139 6.00 7.47 -15.82
C LEU A 139 6.82 7.53 -17.12
N GLN A 140 6.17 7.74 -18.28
CA GLN A 140 6.87 7.91 -19.56
C GLN A 140 7.62 9.26 -19.65
N ARG A 141 7.17 10.32 -18.97
CA ARG A 141 7.80 11.65 -19.02
C ARG A 141 9.06 11.79 -18.16
N TYR A 142 9.25 10.93 -17.16
CA TYR A 142 10.45 10.93 -16.30
C TYR A 142 11.57 10.00 -16.78
N ARG A 143 11.37 9.21 -17.84
CA ARG A 143 12.50 8.60 -18.57
C ARG A 143 13.11 9.65 -19.51
N SER A 144 13.92 10.56 -18.96
CA SER A 144 14.87 11.31 -19.79
C SER A 144 16.13 10.49 -20.00
N LYS A 145 16.52 10.41 -21.28
CA LYS A 145 17.73 9.81 -21.89
C LYS A 145 18.89 9.43 -20.99
#